data_AF-A0A4Q9HML9-F1
#
_entry.id   AF-A0A4Q9HML9-F1
#
_cell.length_a   1.000
_cell.length_b   1.000
_cell.length_c   1.000
_cell.angle_alpha   90.00
_cell.angle_beta   90.00
_cell.angle_gamma   90.00
#
_symmetry.space_group_name_H-M   'P 1'
#
loop_
_entity.id
_entity.type
_entity.pdbx_description
1 polymer ?
#
loop_
_entity_poly.entity_id
_entity_poly.type
_entity_poly.pdbx_seq_one_letter_code
_entity_poly.pdbx_strand_id
1 'polypeptide(L)' 'YPDGCGTWQQADVRTARDRLGWRPRIGLEESLADIWMEAACRI' A
#
# COMPACT_ATOMS: atom_id res chain seq x y z
N TYR A 1 0.68 2.66 23.46
CA TYR A 1 -0.71 2.43 23.05
C TYR A 1 -1.00 0.96 23.37
N PRO A 2 -1.97 0.64 24.25
CA PRO A 2 -2.06 -0.66 24.93
C PRO A 2 -2.78 -1.79 24.15
N ASP A 3 -2.96 -1.66 22.84
CA ASP A 3 -3.78 -2.54 21.99
C ASP A 3 -2.95 -3.44 21.06
N GLY A 4 -1.63 -3.48 21.23
CA GLY A 4 -0.72 -4.42 20.53
C GLY A 4 -0.53 -4.13 19.03
N CYS A 5 -1.44 -3.39 18.42
CA CYS A 5 -1.23 -2.69 17.16
C CYS A 5 -0.32 -1.50 17.45
N GLY A 6 0.92 -1.52 16.96
CA GLY A 6 1.79 -0.36 17.04
C GLY A 6 1.10 0.89 16.49
N THR A 7 1.64 2.08 16.79
CA THR A 7 1.13 3.31 16.15
C THR A 7 1.14 3.13 14.64
N TRP A 8 0.08 3.61 13.97
CA TRP A 8 -0.01 3.59 12.52
C TRP A 8 1.30 4.06 11.87
N GLN A 9 1.73 3.37 10.82
CA GLN A 9 2.99 3.64 10.13
C GLN A 9 2.76 4.11 8.69
N GLN A 10 3.42 5.20 8.31
CA GLN A 10 3.50 5.67 6.93
C GLN A 10 4.91 5.49 6.39
N ALA A 11 5.00 5.05 5.14
CA ALA A 11 6.26 5.16 4.41
C ALA A 11 6.50 6.61 3.97
N ASP A 12 7.67 7.15 4.31
CA ASP A 12 8.17 8.38 3.69
C ASP A 12 8.81 8.05 2.34
N VAL A 13 8.12 8.42 1.26
CA VAL A 13 8.56 8.14 -0.10
C VAL A 13 9.28 9.31 -0.76
N ARG A 14 9.52 10.43 -0.04
CA ARG A 14 10.11 11.65 -0.62
C ARG A 14 11.44 11.37 -1.31
N THR A 15 12.34 10.62 -0.69
CA THR A 15 13.65 10.30 -1.29
C THR A 15 13.52 9.55 -2.61
N ALA A 16 12.67 8.51 -2.68
CA ALA A 16 12.44 7.77 -3.92
C ALA A 16 11.81 8.69 -4.98
N ARG A 17 10.86 9.52 -4.56
CA ARG A 17 10.16 10.45 -5.44
C ARG A 17 11.10 11.50 -6.05
N ASP A 18 12.00 12.07 -5.26
CA ASP A 18 12.84 13.18 -5.68
C ASP A 18 14.09 12.70 -6.42
N ARG A 19 14.65 11.54 -6.05
CA ARG A 19 15.86 10.99 -6.69
C ARG A 19 15.58 10.14 -7.91
N LEU A 20 14.44 9.45 -7.94
CA LEU A 20 14.13 8.48 -9.00
C LEU A 20 12.90 8.87 -9.82
N GLY A 21 12.27 10.01 -9.51
CA GLY A 21 10.98 10.39 -10.11
C GLY A 21 9.84 9.44 -9.74
N TRP A 22 10.05 8.53 -8.79
CA TRP A 22 9.10 7.46 -8.46
C TRP A 22 7.79 8.04 -7.91
N ARG A 23 6.65 7.49 -8.34
CA ARG A 23 5.32 7.81 -7.80
C ARG A 23 4.47 6.54 -7.78
N PRO A 24 3.59 6.34 -6.79
CA PRO A 24 2.59 5.29 -6.86
C PRO A 24 1.67 5.58 -8.05
N ARG A 25 1.43 4.57 -8.88
CA ARG A 25 0.60 4.69 -10.09
C ARG A 25 -0.78 4.08 -9.91
N ILE A 26 -0.90 3.12 -8.99
CA ILE A 26 -2.12 2.34 -8.74
C ILE A 26 -2.69 2.80 -7.40
N GLY A 27 -3.98 3.15 -7.40
CA GLY A 27 -4.70 3.60 -6.21
C GLY A 27 -5.04 2.45 -5.25
N LEU A 28 -5.58 2.80 -4.08
CA LEU A 28 -5.97 1.80 -3.09
C LEU A 28 -7.15 0.95 -3.59
N GLU A 29 -8.15 1.60 -4.20
CA GLU A 29 -9.36 0.96 -4.70
C GLU A 29 -9.04 -0.07 -5.77
N GLU A 30 -8.20 0.30 -6.75
CA GLU A 30 -7.73 -0.61 -7.80
C GLU A 30 -6.91 -1.76 -7.21
N SER A 31 -5.98 -1.47 -6.30
CA SER A 31 -5.17 -2.50 -5.63
C SER A 31 -6.03 -3.50 -4.84
N LEU A 32 -7.09 -3.02 -4.16
CA LEU A 32 -8.01 -3.88 -3.41
C LEU A 32 -8.90 -4.72 -4.34
N ALA A 33 -9.35 -4.16 -5.46
CA ALA A 33 -10.08 -4.91 -6.47
C ALA A 33 -9.23 -6.06 -7.03
N ASP A 34 -7.96 -5.78 -7.36
CA ASP A 34 -7.01 -6.79 -7.86
C ASP A 34 -6.77 -7.89 -6.82
N ILE A 35 -6.50 -7.52 -5.56
CA ILE A 35 -6.32 -8.51 -4.47
C ILE A 35 -7.58 -9.35 -4.29
N TRP A 36 -8.76 -8.73 -4.31
CA TRP A 36 -10.02 -9.44 -4.13
C TRP A 36 -10.25 -10.45 -5.26
N MET A 37 -10.04 -10.05 -6.52
CA MET A 37 -10.16 -10.94 -7.67
C MET A 37 -9.17 -12.11 -7.58
N GLU A 38 -7.90 -11.84 -7.27
CA GLU A 38 -6.86 -12.87 -7.18
C GLU A 38 -7.07 -13.83 -6.00
N ALA A 39 -7.52 -13.31 -4.85
CA ALA A 39 -7.77 -14.11 -3.66
C ALA A 39 -9.09 -14.90 -3.77
N ALA A 40 -10.13 -14.32 -4.38
CA ALA A 40 -11.42 -14.98 -4.56
C ALA A 40 -11.37 -16.10 -5.61
N CYS A 41 -10.52 -15.98 -6.62
CA CYS A 41 -10.36 -17.02 -7.67
C CYS A 41 -9.42 -18.16 -7.28
N ARG A 42 -8.81 -18.14 -6.08
CA ARG A 42 -7.90 -19.19 -5.57
C ARG A 42 -8.56 -20.15 -4.57
N ILE A 43 -9.90 -20.15 -4.47
CA ILE A 43 -10.69 -21.08 -3.66
C ILE A 43 -11.33 -22.13 -4.56
#